data_AF-A0A952SXV2-F1
#
_entry.id   AF-A0A952SXV2-F1
#
_cell.length_a   1.000
_cell.length_b   1.000
_cell.length_c   1.000
_cell.angle_alpha   90.00
_cell.angle_beta   90.00
_cell.angle_gamma   90.00
#
_symmetry.space_group_name_H-M   'P 1'
#
loop_
_entity.id
_entity.type
_entity.pdbx_description
1 polymer ?
#
loop_
_entity_poly.entity_id
_entity_poly.type
_entity_poly.pdbx_seq_one_letter_code
_entity_poly.pdbx_strand_id
1 'polypeptide(L)'
;MTQHSALNPQLFPNWSHIDDVLLDMDGTLLDRHFDNFFFEEELPRRYAVLHRLSFEESRDRLMAMYRSVEGELAWTDLNYWTRRVGIDVVAMHKELDHMIG
;
A
#
# COMPACT_ATOMS: atom_id res chain seq x y z
N MET A 1 25.59 12.95 -27.65
CA MET A 1 26.42 12.87 -26.43
C MET A 1 25.46 12.83 -25.26
N THR A 2 25.22 11.66 -24.69
CA THR A 2 24.21 11.46 -23.65
C THR A 2 24.91 10.90 -22.42
N GLN A 3 25.00 11.68 -21.34
CA GLN A 3 25.37 11.20 -20.00
C GLN A 3 24.14 11.46 -19.12
N HIS A 4 23.24 10.48 -18.98
CA HIS A 4 23.15 9.56 -17.83
C HIS A 4 23.27 10.29 -16.48
N SER A 5 22.10 10.67 -15.95
CA SER A 5 21.89 11.11 -14.58
C SER A 5 22.29 9.98 -13.63
N ALA A 6 23.23 10.24 -12.72
CA ALA A 6 23.68 9.28 -11.72
C ALA A 6 22.55 9.02 -10.70
N LEU A 7 22.20 7.74 -10.50
CA LEU A 7 21.29 7.31 -9.46
C LEU A 7 21.89 7.63 -8.08
N ASN A 8 21.07 8.20 -7.19
CA ASN A 8 21.44 8.59 -5.84
C ASN A 8 21.73 7.33 -4.98
N PRO A 9 22.93 7.15 -4.40
CA PRO A 9 23.33 5.91 -3.72
C PRO A 9 22.68 5.68 -2.34
N GLN A 10 21.70 6.49 -1.93
CA GLN A 10 21.04 6.40 -0.61
C GLN A 10 19.86 5.42 -0.56
N LEU A 11 19.64 4.60 -1.60
CA LEU A 11 18.41 3.80 -1.76
C LEU A 11 18.53 2.31 -1.39
N PHE A 12 19.73 1.78 -1.11
CA PHE A 12 19.87 0.35 -0.80
C PHE A 12 20.62 0.11 0.49
N PRO A 13 20.09 -0.74 1.39
CA PRO A 13 20.77 -1.07 2.63
C PRO A 13 22.08 -1.81 2.32
N ASN A 14 23.10 -1.58 3.16
CA ASN A 14 24.37 -2.27 3.01
C ASN A 14 24.24 -3.74 3.47
N TRP A 15 24.02 -4.63 2.51
CA TRP A 15 23.85 -6.06 2.73
C TRP A 15 24.97 -6.74 3.51
N SER A 16 26.20 -6.21 3.48
CA SER A 16 27.32 -6.81 4.21
C SER A 16 27.21 -6.65 5.73
N HIS A 17 26.27 -5.83 6.22
CA HIS A 17 26.01 -5.59 7.65
C HIS A 17 24.65 -6.12 8.09
N ILE A 18 23.97 -6.92 7.27
CA ILE A 18 22.70 -7.55 7.61
C ILE A 18 22.95 -9.04 7.80
N ASP A 19 22.80 -9.51 9.04
CA ASP A 19 23.00 -10.92 9.39
C ASP A 19 21.76 -11.77 9.07
N ASP A 20 20.56 -11.21 9.25
CA ASP A 20 19.28 -11.89 9.06
C ASP A 20 18.30 -11.05 8.23
N VAL A 21 17.58 -11.71 7.32
CA VAL A 21 16.45 -11.14 6.57
C VAL A 21 15.24 -12.03 6.82
N LEU A 22 14.17 -11.44 7.36
CA LEU A 22 12.89 -12.11 7.54
C LEU A 22 11.96 -11.62 6.43
N LEU A 23 11.47 -12.57 5.62
CA LEU A 23 10.56 -12.30 4.51
C LEU A 23 9.13 -12.63 4.92
N ASP A 24 8.16 -12.01 4.26
CA ASP A 24 6.75 -12.36 4.42
C ASP A 24 6.46 -13.79 3.89
N MET A 25 5.25 -14.29 4.11
CA MET A 25 4.81 -15.66 3.80
C MET A 25 5.00 -16.05 2.32
N ASP A 26 5.01 -15.10 1.41
CA ASP A 26 5.22 -15.30 -0.03
C ASP A 26 6.63 -14.91 -0.50
N GLY A 27 7.53 -14.55 0.42
CA GLY A 27 8.90 -14.13 0.13
C GLY A 27 9.05 -12.63 -0.19
N THR A 28 8.00 -11.82 -0.01
CA THR A 28 8.02 -10.38 -0.30
C THR A 28 8.74 -9.58 0.79
N LEU A 29 9.55 -8.62 0.36
CA LEU A 29 10.04 -7.55 1.23
C LEU A 29 8.94 -6.50 1.37
N LEU A 30 8.39 -6.39 2.58
CA LEU A 30 7.30 -5.46 2.86
C LEU A 30 7.82 -4.03 3.03
N ASP A 31 7.17 -3.09 2.34
CA ASP A 31 7.27 -1.67 2.64
C ASP A 31 6.09 -1.25 3.51
N ARG A 32 6.30 -1.32 4.82
CA ARG A 32 5.29 -0.93 5.81
C ARG A 32 4.88 0.55 5.69
N HIS A 33 5.79 1.41 5.25
CA HIS A 33 5.47 2.83 5.10
C HIS A 33 4.46 3.02 3.96
N PHE A 34 4.68 2.34 2.83
CA PHE A 34 3.73 2.29 1.73
C PHE A 34 2.37 1.72 2.17
N ASP A 35 2.35 0.57 2.83
CA ASP A 35 1.10 -0.08 3.24
C ASP A 35 0.25 0.82 4.15
N ASN A 36 0.88 1.43 5.17
CA ASN A 36 0.21 2.37 6.06
C ASN A 36 -0.36 3.57 5.28
N PHE A 37 0.45 4.19 4.42
CA PHE A 37 -0.02 5.31 3.61
C PHE A 37 -1.18 4.91 2.69
N PHE A 38 -1.09 3.75 2.03
CA PHE A 38 -2.09 3.30 1.08
C PHE A 38 -3.44 3.06 1.76
N PHE A 39 -3.47 2.25 2.83
CA PHE A 39 -4.71 1.82 3.46
C PHE A 39 -5.27 2.80 4.50
N GLU A 40 -4.41 3.61 5.15
CA GLU A 40 -4.84 4.56 6.19
C GLU A 40 -5.06 5.99 5.69
N GLU A 41 -4.44 6.37 4.57
CA GLU A 41 -4.50 7.75 4.05
C GLU A 41 -5.10 7.81 2.63
N GLU A 42 -4.44 7.22 1.63
CA GLU A 42 -4.81 7.46 0.24
C GLU A 42 -6.14 6.80 -0.15
N LEU A 43 -6.36 5.55 0.26
CA LEU A 43 -7.63 4.86 -0.02
C LEU A 43 -8.81 5.53 0.70
N PRO A 44 -8.70 5.89 2.00
CA PRO A 44 -9.72 6.72 2.65
C PRO A 44 -9.94 8.07 1.98
N ARG A 45 -8.89 8.74 1.48
CA ARG A 45 -9.03 10.02 0.77
C ARG A 45 -9.84 9.87 -0.52
N ARG A 46 -9.57 8.85 -1.34
CA ARG A 46 -10.33 8.59 -2.58
C ARG A 46 -11.76 8.14 -2.28
N TYR A 47 -11.95 7.29 -1.27
CA TYR A 47 -13.26 6.82 -0.83
C TYR A 47 -14.14 7.97 -0.30
N ALA A 48 -13.57 8.92 0.44
CA ALA A 48 -14.26 10.11 0.92
C ALA A 48 -14.85 10.93 -0.25
N VAL A 49 -14.05 11.15 -1.30
CA VAL A 49 -14.48 11.89 -2.50
C VAL A 49 -15.61 11.16 -3.23
N LEU A 50 -15.44 9.85 -3.46
CA LEU A 50 -16.43 9.04 -4.18
C LEU A 50 -17.78 9.00 -3.45
N HIS A 51 -17.75 8.86 -2.13
CA HIS A 51 -18.95 8.70 -1.29
C HIS A 51 -19.47 10.00 -0.67
N ARG A 52 -18.82 11.14 -0.94
CA ARG A 52 -19.15 12.46 -0.36
C ARG A 52 -19.16 12.46 1.16
N LEU A 53 -18.14 11.84 1.75
CA LEU A 53 -17.92 11.77 3.20
C LEU A 53 -16.76 12.69 3.57
N SER A 54 -16.65 13.01 4.87
CA SER A 54 -15.38 13.52 5.40
C SER A 54 -14.30 12.44 5.35
N PHE A 55 -13.03 12.87 5.39
CA PHE A 55 -11.90 11.94 5.49
C PHE A 55 -12.00 11.05 6.74
N GLU A 56 -12.38 11.63 7.88
CA GLU A 56 -12.51 10.91 9.15
C GLU A 56 -13.59 9.82 9.07
N GLU A 57 -14.78 10.15 8.57
CA GLU A 57 -15.86 9.15 8.38
C GLU A 57 -15.47 8.06 7.39
N SER A 58 -14.74 8.42 6.32
CA SER A 58 -14.23 7.47 5.33
C SER A 58 -13.23 6.50 5.95
N ARG A 59 -12.25 7.03 6.69
CA ARG A 59 -11.23 6.25 7.41
C ARG A 59 -11.89 5.31 8.40
N ASP A 60 -12.82 5.79 9.22
CA ASP A 60 -13.48 4.96 10.23
C ASP A 60 -14.31 3.83 9.60
N ARG A 61 -14.98 4.09 8.46
CA ARG A 61 -15.68 3.06 7.69
C ARG A 61 -14.73 2.01 7.12
N LEU A 62 -13.63 2.44 6.52
CA LEU A 62 -12.63 1.53 5.97
C LEU A 62 -11.98 0.68 7.06
N MET A 63 -11.61 1.28 8.19
CA MET A 63 -11.10 0.56 9.35
C MET A 63 -12.07 -0.50 9.87
N ALA A 64 -13.36 -0.18 9.94
CA ALA A 64 -14.38 -1.16 10.30
C ALA A 64 -14.49 -2.30 9.26
N MET A 65 -14.39 -1.97 7.97
CA MET A 65 -14.40 -2.97 6.90
C MET A 65 -13.17 -3.87 6.93
N TYR A 66 -11.97 -3.31 7.15
CA TYR A 66 -10.74 -4.09 7.30
C TYR A 66 -10.93 -5.11 8.42
N ARG A 67 -11.21 -4.64 9.65
CA ARG A 67 -11.40 -5.50 10.83
C ARG A 67 -12.44 -6.62 10.63
N SER A 68 -13.45 -6.38 9.78
CA SER A 68 -14.49 -7.39 9.53
C SER A 68 -14.03 -8.63 8.77
N VAL A 69 -12.88 -8.57 8.09
CA VAL A 69 -12.31 -9.68 7.30
C VAL A 69 -10.87 -9.99 7.69
N GLU A 70 -10.42 -9.51 8.85
CA GLU A 70 -9.08 -9.77 9.38
C GLU A 70 -8.85 -11.27 9.59
N GLY A 71 -7.74 -11.79 9.07
CA GLY A 71 -7.41 -13.21 9.10
C GLY A 71 -8.07 -14.05 8.00
N GLU A 72 -8.89 -13.45 7.12
CA GLU A 72 -9.44 -14.12 5.95
C GLU A 72 -8.60 -13.84 4.69
N LEU A 73 -8.66 -14.72 3.69
CA LEU A 73 -8.00 -14.50 2.39
C LEU A 73 -8.48 -13.21 1.69
N ALA A 74 -9.68 -12.75 2.00
CA ALA A 74 -10.22 -11.49 1.50
C ALA A 74 -9.42 -10.26 1.97
N TRP A 75 -8.72 -10.36 3.11
CA TRP A 75 -7.92 -9.26 3.65
C TRP A 75 -6.85 -8.77 2.67
N THR A 76 -6.14 -9.70 2.02
CA THR A 76 -5.02 -9.39 1.10
C THR A 76 -5.42 -9.29 -0.37
N ASP A 77 -6.69 -9.55 -0.73
CA ASP A 77 -7.14 -9.53 -2.13
C ASP A 77 -7.55 -8.12 -2.58
N LEU A 78 -6.71 -7.47 -3.41
CA LEU A 78 -7.00 -6.16 -4.00
C LEU A 78 -8.24 -6.16 -4.92
N ASN A 79 -8.58 -7.29 -5.54
CA ASN A 79 -9.82 -7.39 -6.33
C ASN A 79 -11.05 -7.45 -5.43
N TYR A 80 -10.95 -8.11 -4.27
CA TYR A 80 -11.98 -8.07 -3.24
C TYR A 80 -12.23 -6.63 -2.79
N TRP A 81 -11.18 -5.89 -2.45
CA TRP A 81 -11.30 -4.49 -2.07
C TRP A 81 -11.85 -3.62 -3.19
N THR A 82 -11.45 -3.87 -4.43
CA THR A 82 -12.00 -3.16 -5.60
C THR A 82 -13.52 -3.27 -5.68
N ARG A 83 -14.06 -4.49 -5.52
CA ARG A 83 -15.51 -4.72 -5.51
C ARG A 83 -16.19 -4.11 -4.28
N ARG A 84 -15.51 -4.14 -3.13
CA ARG A 84 -16.09 -3.71 -1.85
C ARG A 84 -16.17 -2.19 -1.70
N VAL A 85 -15.16 -1.46 -2.18
CA VAL A 85 -15.06 -0.01 -2.02
C VAL A 85 -15.44 0.77 -3.28
N GLY A 86 -15.62 0.08 -4.42
CA GLY A 86 -16.01 0.73 -5.68
C GLY A 86 -14.91 1.57 -6.33
N ILE A 87 -13.65 1.34 -5.94
CA ILE A 87 -12.44 1.99 -6.49
C ILE A 87 -11.61 0.89 -7.10
N ASP A 88 -10.97 1.11 -8.26
CA ASP A 88 -10.00 0.15 -8.81
C ASP A 88 -8.72 0.16 -7.95
N VAL A 89 -8.73 -0.63 -6.86
CA VAL A 89 -7.64 -0.72 -5.89
C VAL A 89 -6.39 -1.33 -6.51
N VAL A 90 -6.55 -2.23 -7.50
CA VAL A 90 -5.42 -2.81 -8.23
C VAL A 90 -4.71 -1.74 -9.07
N ALA A 91 -5.47 -0.92 -9.81
CA ALA A 91 -4.89 0.17 -10.57
C ALA A 91 -4.29 1.25 -9.67
N MET A 92 -4.96 1.57 -8.56
CA MET A 92 -4.47 2.54 -7.58
C MET A 92 -3.16 2.08 -6.92
N HIS A 93 -3.02 0.80 -6.58
CA HIS A 93 -1.76 0.27 -6.07
C HIS A 93 -0.64 0.46 -7.09
N LYS A 94 -0.87 0.04 -8.33
CA LYS A 94 0.10 0.19 -9.43
C LYS A 94 0.49 1.65 -9.71
N GLU A 95 -0.45 2.57 -9.60
CA GLU A 95 -0.20 4.01 -9.74
C GLU A 95 0.83 4.49 -8.70
N LEU A 96 0.80 3.92 -7.50
CA LEU A 96 1.60 4.32 -6.35
C LEU A 96 2.83 3.42 -6.12
N ASP A 97 3.08 2.41 -6.97
CA ASP A 97 4.23 1.50 -6.86
C ASP A 97 5.58 2.26 -6.77
N HIS A 98 5.66 3.46 -7.35
CA HIS A 98 6.85 4.32 -7.29
C HIS A 98 7.15 4.88 -5.87
N MET A 99 6.22 4.71 -4.93
CA MET A 99 6.39 5.07 -3.52
C MET A 99 6.96 3.93 -2.67
N ILE A 100 7.12 2.74 -3.25
CA ILE A 100 7.73 1.57 -2.61
C ILE A 100 9.26 1.74 -2.67
N GLY A 101 9.93 1.63 -1.52
CA GLY A 101 11.37 1.83 -1.33
C GLY A 101 12.26 0.65 -1.69
#